data_AF-A0A5E7ALH7-F1
#
_entry.id   AF-A0A5E7ALH7-F1
#
_cell.length_a   1.000
_cell.length_b   1.000
_cell.length_c   1.000
_cell.angle_alpha   90.00
_cell.angle_beta   90.00
_cell.angle_gamma   90.00
#
_symmetry.space_group_name_H-M   'P 1'
#
loop_
_entity.id
_entity.type
_entity.pdbx_description
1 polymer ?
#
loop_
_entity_poly.entity_id
_entity_poly.type
_entity_poly.pdbx_seq_one_letter_code
_entity_poly.pdbx_strand_id
1 'polypeptide(L)'
;MVPRCRCRASFASKLSRTFRTLGSLAFCGEQTRTHPVEFARRLSCNSHHLRTESPFSKEEFVLIEVAVVERILCVVDRCLRSQFPDDYHKRCMYASFGIHRLLQAMGHNPVVVGGKFLAFVVSRHERKGSMQGYASDTGEHSHYWVELNGVIIDLGTYYLPVESSFPACEVPAVFWDTSYALPRGLRYDPQARYESTEVTHLAPHIIEKMEPFLAACHARMAKPLVKPKIGKWLITTPSSIDRAASKGDLWARGMVRFESSPVG
;
A
#
# COMPACT_ATOMS: atom_id res chain seq x y z
N MET A 1 -10.93 -2.09 29.10
CA MET A 1 -12.31 -1.84 28.63
C MET A 1 -12.24 -0.71 27.61
N VAL A 2 -12.22 -1.03 26.30
CA VAL A 2 -12.02 -0.04 25.22
C VAL A 2 -13.38 0.51 24.81
N PRO A 3 -13.60 1.84 24.75
CA PRO A 3 -14.88 2.38 24.33
C PRO A 3 -15.07 2.16 22.83
N ARG A 4 -16.14 1.45 22.46
CA ARG A 4 -16.61 1.31 21.07
C ARG A 4 -17.45 2.54 20.71
N CYS A 5 -16.98 3.37 19.78
CA CYS A 5 -17.82 4.36 19.13
C CYS A 5 -18.79 3.65 18.17
N ARG A 6 -20.10 3.81 18.40
CA ARG A 6 -21.16 3.44 17.45
C ARG A 6 -21.50 4.67 16.62
N CYS A 7 -21.26 4.64 15.31
CA CYS A 7 -21.88 5.59 14.38
C CYS A 7 -22.95 4.87 13.56
N ARG A 8 -24.17 5.40 13.62
CA ARG A 8 -25.31 4.99 12.79
C ARG A 8 -25.13 5.56 11.39
N ALA A 9 -25.07 4.71 10.36
CA ALA A 9 -25.22 5.13 8.98
C ALA A 9 -26.71 5.47 8.72
N SER A 10 -27.00 6.70 8.31
CA SER A 10 -28.30 7.10 7.77
C SER A 10 -28.20 7.02 6.25
N PHE A 11 -28.90 6.05 5.66
CA PHE A 11 -29.14 5.97 4.22
C PHE A 11 -30.28 6.92 3.85
N ALA A 12 -30.04 7.81 2.88
CA ALA A 12 -31.10 8.48 2.12
C ALA A 12 -30.77 8.34 0.63
N SER A 13 -31.44 7.39 -0.01
CA SER A 13 -31.47 7.22 -1.45
C SER A 13 -32.49 8.16 -2.08
N LYS A 14 -32.11 8.86 -3.15
CA LYS A 14 -33.05 9.32 -4.18
C LYS A 14 -32.43 9.14 -5.56
N LEU A 15 -32.87 8.08 -6.22
CA LEU A 15 -32.88 7.90 -7.67
C LEU A 15 -33.80 8.93 -8.33
N SER A 16 -33.48 9.36 -9.57
CA SER A 16 -34.27 9.02 -10.77
C SER A 16 -34.05 9.99 -11.95
N ARG A 17 -34.11 9.41 -13.17
CA ARG A 17 -34.33 9.97 -14.52
C ARG A 17 -33.09 10.59 -15.21
N THR A 18 -32.79 10.33 -16.50
CA THR A 18 -33.64 9.94 -17.65
C THR A 18 -32.78 9.48 -18.86
N PHE A 19 -33.22 8.38 -19.51
CA PHE A 19 -33.43 8.16 -20.96
C PHE A 19 -32.29 8.02 -22.03
N ARG A 20 -32.40 6.88 -22.78
CA ARG A 20 -32.39 6.70 -24.27
C ARG A 20 -31.08 6.94 -25.06
N THR A 21 -30.70 6.25 -26.14
CA THR A 21 -31.03 5.00 -26.87
C THR A 21 -29.92 4.77 -27.92
N LEU A 22 -29.84 3.55 -28.48
CA LEU A 22 -29.40 3.19 -29.85
C LEU A 22 -27.89 3.13 -30.21
N GLY A 23 -27.51 2.01 -30.84
CA GLY A 23 -26.33 1.95 -31.71
C GLY A 23 -25.70 0.56 -31.86
N SER A 24 -26.41 -0.39 -32.47
CA SER A 24 -25.84 -1.64 -33.01
C SER A 24 -25.02 -1.36 -34.27
N LEU A 25 -23.88 -2.04 -34.47
CA LEU A 25 -23.44 -2.55 -35.77
C LEU A 25 -22.24 -3.51 -35.60
N ALA A 26 -22.45 -4.72 -36.12
CA ALA A 26 -21.46 -5.76 -36.36
C ALA A 26 -20.63 -5.46 -37.62
N PHE A 27 -19.41 -6.00 -37.74
CA PHE A 27 -19.05 -6.97 -38.81
C PHE A 27 -17.61 -7.50 -38.70
N CYS A 28 -17.46 -8.72 -39.25
CA CYS A 28 -16.29 -9.53 -39.63
C CYS A 28 -14.93 -8.81 -39.77
N GLY A 29 -13.77 -9.41 -39.48
CA GLY A 29 -13.40 -10.82 -39.49
C GLY A 29 -12.35 -11.02 -40.59
N GLU A 30 -11.13 -11.45 -40.26
CA GLU A 30 -10.32 -12.30 -41.15
C GLU A 30 -9.12 -12.93 -40.41
N GLN A 31 -9.07 -14.26 -40.53
CA GLN A 31 -7.97 -15.14 -40.16
C GLN A 31 -6.93 -15.13 -41.29
N THR A 32 -5.64 -15.19 -40.95
CA THR A 32 -4.70 -16.02 -41.71
C THR A 32 -3.70 -16.70 -40.77
N ARG A 33 -3.62 -18.02 -40.92
CA ARG A 33 -2.63 -18.95 -40.35
C ARG A 33 -1.39 -18.96 -41.27
N THR A 34 -0.20 -19.21 -40.71
CA THR A 34 0.62 -20.44 -40.92
C THR A 34 2.09 -20.24 -40.50
N HIS A 35 2.46 -20.86 -39.38
CA HIS A 35 3.57 -21.80 -39.07
C HIS A 35 4.93 -21.84 -39.85
N PRO A 36 5.97 -22.45 -39.23
CA PRO A 36 7.34 -21.94 -39.16
C PRO A 36 8.34 -22.72 -40.03
N VAL A 37 9.57 -22.21 -40.14
CA VAL A 37 10.70 -22.96 -40.71
C VAL A 37 11.63 -23.41 -39.59
N GLU A 38 11.62 -24.72 -39.35
CA GLU A 38 12.63 -25.50 -38.65
C GLU A 38 13.94 -25.54 -39.44
N PHE A 39 15.07 -25.40 -38.77
CA PHE A 39 16.33 -25.97 -39.25
C PHE A 39 17.05 -26.67 -38.10
N ALA A 40 17.02 -27.99 -38.14
CA ALA A 40 17.79 -28.88 -37.27
C ALA A 40 19.09 -29.28 -37.96
N ARG A 41 20.21 -29.33 -37.19
CA ARG A 41 21.22 -30.43 -37.11
C ARG A 41 22.63 -29.90 -36.79
N ARG A 42 23.19 -30.27 -35.63
CA ARG A 42 24.13 -31.41 -35.43
C ARG A 42 24.81 -31.37 -34.04
N LEU A 43 24.53 -32.42 -33.28
CA LEU A 43 25.36 -33.23 -32.36
C LEU A 43 26.81 -32.78 -32.05
N SER A 44 27.16 -32.76 -30.75
CA SER A 44 28.18 -33.67 -30.21
C SER A 44 28.03 -33.80 -28.68
N CYS A 45 27.88 -35.04 -28.22
CA CYS A 45 28.06 -35.43 -26.82
C CYS A 45 29.54 -35.28 -26.43
N ASN A 46 29.80 -34.88 -25.18
CA ASN A 46 30.85 -35.46 -24.35
C ASN A 46 30.44 -35.32 -22.89
N SER A 47 30.20 -36.46 -22.26
CA SER A 47 29.89 -36.63 -20.84
C SER A 47 31.17 -36.75 -20.00
N HIS A 48 30.99 -36.52 -18.70
CA HIS A 48 31.91 -36.72 -17.57
C HIS A 48 32.73 -35.50 -17.13
N HIS A 49 32.19 -34.70 -16.20
CA HIS A 49 32.39 -34.97 -14.77
C HIS A 49 31.37 -34.18 -13.93
N LEU A 50 30.73 -34.87 -12.99
CA LEU A 50 29.74 -34.34 -12.06
C LEU A 50 30.41 -33.41 -11.04
N ARG A 51 30.10 -32.12 -11.11
CA ARG A 51 29.95 -31.27 -9.92
C ARG A 51 28.63 -30.54 -10.03
N THR A 52 27.64 -31.07 -9.33
CA THR A 52 26.41 -30.36 -8.97
C THR A 52 26.76 -29.28 -7.95
N GLU A 53 27.35 -28.19 -8.41
CA GLU A 53 27.23 -26.92 -7.70
C GLU A 53 25.98 -26.25 -8.25
N SER A 54 24.92 -26.41 -7.47
CA SER A 54 23.65 -25.70 -7.61
C SER A 54 23.89 -24.21 -7.91
N PRO A 55 23.36 -23.66 -9.02
CA PRO A 55 23.45 -22.24 -9.31
C PRO A 55 22.33 -21.46 -8.61
N PHE A 56 21.79 -21.96 -7.50
CA PHE A 56 20.98 -21.14 -6.60
C PHE A 56 21.89 -20.09 -5.98
N SER A 57 22.16 -19.06 -6.80
CA SER A 57 22.65 -17.77 -6.40
C SER A 57 21.88 -17.37 -5.16
N LYS A 58 22.63 -17.08 -4.09
CA LYS A 58 22.14 -16.26 -2.98
C LYS A 58 21.31 -15.15 -3.60
N GLU A 59 20.01 -15.12 -3.31
CA GLU A 59 19.15 -14.02 -3.68
C GLU A 59 19.85 -12.76 -3.19
N GLU A 60 20.44 -12.03 -4.13
CA GLU A 60 20.95 -10.71 -3.87
C GLU A 60 19.70 -9.89 -3.58
N PHE A 61 19.40 -9.75 -2.29
CA PHE A 61 18.30 -8.93 -1.82
C PHE A 61 18.59 -7.50 -2.26
N VAL A 62 18.10 -7.13 -3.44
CA VAL A 62 18.13 -5.74 -3.89
C VAL A 62 17.16 -4.99 -2.99
N LEU A 63 17.73 -4.29 -2.01
CA LEU A 63 17.00 -3.43 -1.12
C LEU A 63 16.45 -2.26 -1.96
N ILE A 64 15.14 -2.07 -1.95
CA ILE A 64 14.51 -0.99 -2.71
C ILE A 64 14.89 0.36 -2.10
N GLU A 65 15.31 1.30 -2.93
CA GLU A 65 15.72 2.63 -2.46
C GLU A 65 14.52 3.41 -1.90
N VAL A 66 14.74 4.13 -0.78
CA VAL A 66 13.75 5.01 -0.15
C VAL A 66 13.13 5.99 -1.16
N ALA A 67 13.93 6.53 -2.08
CA ALA A 67 13.45 7.48 -3.10
C ALA A 67 12.45 6.85 -4.08
N VAL A 68 12.63 5.57 -4.42
CA VAL A 68 11.69 4.82 -5.28
C VAL A 68 10.38 4.61 -4.53
N VAL A 69 10.45 4.20 -3.26
CA VAL A 69 9.25 4.02 -2.42
C VAL A 69 8.51 5.35 -2.23
N GLU A 70 9.21 6.43 -1.92
CA GLU A 70 8.61 7.77 -1.79
C GLU A 70 7.90 8.21 -3.08
N ARG A 71 8.49 7.89 -4.24
CA ARG A 71 7.87 8.12 -5.54
C ARG A 71 6.57 7.32 -5.71
N ILE A 72 6.59 6.03 -5.40
CA ILE A 72 5.42 5.15 -5.46
C ILE A 72 4.30 5.69 -4.57
N LEU A 73 4.62 6.01 -3.30
CA LEU A 73 3.66 6.56 -2.34
C LEU A 73 3.06 7.88 -2.83
N CYS A 74 3.86 8.76 -3.44
CA CYS A 74 3.38 10.02 -4.01
C CYS A 74 2.44 9.81 -5.22
N VAL A 75 2.74 8.85 -6.09
CA VAL A 75 1.86 8.49 -7.20
C VAL A 75 0.52 7.97 -6.70
N VAL A 76 0.57 7.02 -5.77
CA VAL A 76 -0.61 6.38 -5.19
C VAL A 76 -1.47 7.41 -4.47
N ASP A 77 -0.89 8.27 -3.63
CA ASP A 77 -1.63 9.35 -2.95
C ASP A 77 -2.33 10.30 -3.93
N ARG A 78 -1.66 10.71 -5.01
CA ARG A 78 -2.27 11.57 -6.04
C ARG A 78 -3.46 10.90 -6.72
N CYS A 79 -3.32 9.62 -7.07
CA CYS A 79 -4.41 8.85 -7.67
C CYS A 79 -5.58 8.68 -6.70
N LEU A 80 -5.32 8.38 -5.42
CA LEU A 80 -6.33 8.26 -4.38
C LEU A 80 -7.11 9.56 -4.20
N ARG A 81 -6.41 10.70 -4.08
CA ARG A 81 -7.04 12.01 -3.92
C ARG A 81 -7.88 12.41 -5.14
N SER A 82 -7.48 11.99 -6.34
CA SER A 82 -8.20 12.28 -7.57
C SER A 82 -9.46 11.43 -7.76
N GLN A 83 -9.43 10.16 -7.38
CA GLN A 83 -10.52 9.22 -7.66
C GLN A 83 -11.44 8.99 -6.46
N PHE A 84 -10.93 9.15 -5.25
CA PHE A 84 -11.63 8.89 -4.00
C PHE A 84 -11.49 10.06 -3.02
N PRO A 85 -11.84 11.31 -3.40
CA PRO A 85 -11.56 12.52 -2.61
C PRO A 85 -12.15 12.49 -1.19
N ASP A 86 -13.27 11.79 -1.01
CA ASP A 86 -14.02 11.77 0.26
C ASP A 86 -14.11 10.36 0.90
N ASP A 87 -13.69 9.31 0.21
CA ASP A 87 -13.66 7.95 0.77
C ASP A 87 -12.29 7.74 1.41
N TYR A 88 -12.21 7.91 2.73
CA TYR A 88 -10.99 7.66 3.53
C TYR A 88 -10.96 6.26 4.14
N HIS A 89 -12.12 5.63 4.32
CA HIS A 89 -12.26 4.34 4.97
C HIS A 89 -11.56 3.21 4.20
N LYS A 90 -11.59 3.27 2.86
CA LYS A 90 -11.00 2.21 2.01
C LYS A 90 -9.62 2.58 1.44
N ARG A 91 -9.05 3.74 1.77
CA ARG A 91 -7.78 4.19 1.17
C ARG A 91 -6.60 3.31 1.53
N CYS A 92 -6.56 2.72 2.72
CA CYS A 92 -5.48 1.80 3.08
C CYS A 92 -5.44 0.59 2.14
N MET A 93 -6.60 0.03 1.78
CA MET A 93 -6.73 -1.06 0.82
C MET A 93 -6.31 -0.61 -0.58
N TYR A 94 -6.95 0.41 -1.15
CA TYR A 94 -6.58 0.91 -2.49
C TYR A 94 -5.09 1.29 -2.55
N ALA A 95 -4.56 1.96 -1.53
CA ALA A 95 -3.15 2.30 -1.45
C ALA A 95 -2.26 1.05 -1.53
N SER A 96 -2.55 0.02 -0.73
CA SER A 96 -1.72 -1.19 -0.67
C SER A 96 -1.71 -1.95 -1.98
N PHE A 97 -2.86 -2.09 -2.65
CA PHE A 97 -2.93 -2.69 -3.98
C PHE A 97 -2.20 -1.84 -5.03
N GLY A 98 -2.30 -0.51 -4.97
CA GLY A 98 -1.56 0.41 -5.85
C GLY A 98 -0.04 0.30 -5.67
N ILE A 99 0.43 0.27 -4.42
CA ILE A 99 1.84 0.10 -4.08
C ILE A 99 2.34 -1.25 -4.58
N HIS A 100 1.63 -2.33 -4.26
CA HIS A 100 1.95 -3.69 -4.73
C HIS A 100 2.07 -3.72 -6.25
N ARG A 101 1.05 -3.24 -6.98
CA ARG A 101 1.05 -3.32 -8.45
C ARG A 101 2.22 -2.57 -9.08
N LEU A 102 2.60 -1.41 -8.53
CA LEU A 102 3.74 -0.64 -9.02
C LEU A 102 5.07 -1.32 -8.71
N LEU A 103 5.23 -1.89 -7.52
CA LEU A 103 6.43 -2.67 -7.15
C LEU A 103 6.56 -3.94 -8.01
N GLN A 104 5.45 -4.63 -8.25
CA GLN A 104 5.41 -5.82 -9.11
C GLN A 104 5.78 -5.48 -10.56
N ALA A 105 5.30 -4.35 -11.09
CA ALA A 105 5.68 -3.87 -12.42
C ALA A 105 7.18 -3.53 -12.54
N MET A 106 7.87 -3.33 -11.42
CA MET A 106 9.33 -3.15 -11.37
C MET A 106 10.11 -4.46 -11.18
N GLY A 107 9.42 -5.61 -11.13
CA GLY A 107 10.05 -6.93 -10.97
C GLY A 107 10.24 -7.36 -9.51
N HIS A 108 9.64 -6.68 -8.55
CA HIS A 108 9.63 -7.12 -7.15
C HIS A 108 8.47 -8.10 -6.86
N ASN A 109 8.57 -8.83 -5.75
CA ASN A 109 7.53 -9.75 -5.26
C ASN A 109 6.91 -9.22 -3.95
N PRO A 110 6.18 -8.10 -3.99
CA PRO A 110 5.50 -7.56 -2.81
C PRO A 110 4.32 -8.45 -2.39
N VAL A 111 3.95 -8.37 -1.12
CA VAL A 111 2.76 -9.03 -0.57
C VAL A 111 1.86 -7.96 0.04
N VAL A 112 0.58 -7.92 -0.34
CA VAL A 112 -0.41 -7.13 0.39
C VAL A 112 -0.79 -7.90 1.65
N VAL A 113 -0.79 -7.22 2.79
CA VAL A 113 -1.14 -7.81 4.07
C VAL A 113 -2.38 -7.11 4.62
N GLY A 114 -3.40 -7.89 4.95
CA GLY A 114 -4.62 -7.43 5.60
C GLY A 114 -4.60 -7.80 7.08
N GLY A 115 -5.00 -6.89 7.96
CA GLY A 115 -5.06 -7.18 9.38
C GLY A 115 -5.54 -6.02 10.26
N LYS A 116 -5.16 -6.09 11.53
CA LYS A 116 -5.39 -5.00 12.48
C LYS A 116 -4.16 -4.11 12.57
N PHE A 117 -4.42 -2.84 12.78
CA PHE A 117 -3.39 -1.82 12.85
C PHE A 117 -3.70 -0.80 13.94
N LEU A 118 -2.68 -0.40 14.69
CA LEU A 118 -2.74 0.75 15.58
C LEU A 118 -1.52 1.63 15.36
N ALA A 119 -1.74 2.94 15.26
CA ALA A 119 -0.72 3.96 15.30
C ALA A 119 -0.94 4.90 16.49
N PHE A 120 0.16 5.37 17.07
CA PHE A 120 0.14 6.46 18.02
C PHE A 120 -0.19 7.75 17.27
N VAL A 121 -1.22 8.44 17.73
CA VAL A 121 -1.68 9.70 17.17
C VAL A 121 -1.59 10.76 18.25
N VAL A 122 -1.12 11.96 17.87
CA VAL A 122 -0.87 13.08 18.78
C VAL A 122 -1.74 14.27 18.36
N SER A 123 -2.36 14.93 19.32
CA SER A 123 -3.14 16.15 19.05
C SER A 123 -2.23 17.27 18.55
N ARG A 124 -2.75 18.21 17.75
CA ARG A 124 -1.97 19.36 17.21
C ARG A 124 -1.31 20.24 18.29
N HIS A 125 -1.84 20.22 19.51
CA HIS A 125 -1.31 20.97 20.66
C HIS A 125 -0.43 20.10 21.57
N GLU A 126 -0.13 18.86 21.19
CA GLU A 126 0.67 17.89 21.95
C GLU A 126 0.14 17.53 23.35
N ARG A 127 -1.11 17.91 23.68
CA ARG A 127 -1.71 17.67 25.01
C ARG A 127 -2.37 16.29 25.16
N LYS A 128 -2.76 15.67 24.04
CA LYS A 128 -3.36 14.34 24.00
C LYS A 128 -2.57 13.46 23.05
N GLY A 129 -2.43 12.19 23.41
CA GLY A 129 -1.94 11.13 22.55
C GLY A 129 -2.69 9.83 22.84
N SER A 130 -2.95 9.04 21.81
CA SER A 130 -3.59 7.73 21.97
C SER A 130 -3.20 6.79 20.83
N MET A 131 -3.28 5.49 21.09
CA MET A 131 -3.24 4.47 20.04
C MET A 131 -4.59 4.45 19.33
N GLN A 132 -4.59 4.66 18.01
CA GLN A 132 -5.79 4.67 17.18
C GLN A 132 -5.60 3.75 15.98
N GLY A 133 -6.70 3.23 15.45
CA GLY A 133 -6.69 2.36 14.29
C GLY A 133 -7.98 2.52 13.50
N TYR A 134 -8.06 1.81 12.39
CA TYR A 134 -9.23 1.82 11.53
C TYR A 134 -10.33 0.91 12.06
N ALA A 135 -11.58 1.28 11.79
CA ALA A 135 -12.70 0.37 11.96
C ALA A 135 -12.67 -0.72 10.88
N SER A 136 -13.32 -1.85 11.15
CA SER A 136 -13.55 -2.92 10.16
C SER A 136 -15.06 -3.09 10.01
N ASP A 137 -15.50 -3.11 8.75
CA ASP A 137 -16.85 -3.52 8.38
C ASP A 137 -16.89 -5.05 8.16
N THR A 138 -18.08 -5.62 8.09
CA THR A 138 -18.24 -7.08 7.93
C THR A 138 -17.61 -7.56 6.61
N GLY A 139 -16.56 -8.38 6.71
CA GLY A 139 -15.94 -9.08 5.57
C GLY A 139 -14.58 -8.53 5.13
N GLU A 140 -14.15 -7.36 5.60
CA GLU A 140 -12.86 -6.74 5.25
C GLU A 140 -11.98 -6.53 6.48
N HIS A 141 -10.67 -6.60 6.31
CA HIS A 141 -9.72 -6.23 7.37
C HIS A 141 -9.78 -4.72 7.63
N SER A 142 -9.52 -4.32 8.89
CA SER A 142 -9.49 -2.89 9.25
C SER A 142 -8.39 -2.11 8.52
N HIS A 143 -7.28 -2.75 8.18
CA HIS A 143 -6.14 -2.09 7.57
C HIS A 143 -5.43 -3.02 6.60
N TYR A 144 -4.81 -2.41 5.59
CA TYR A 144 -3.95 -3.08 4.63
C TYR A 144 -2.63 -2.33 4.51
N TRP A 145 -1.54 -3.07 4.35
CA TRP A 145 -0.20 -2.55 4.06
C TRP A 145 0.51 -3.48 3.07
N VAL A 146 1.73 -3.11 2.66
CA VAL A 146 2.58 -3.95 1.81
C VAL A 146 3.81 -4.40 2.57
N GLU A 147 4.18 -5.66 2.41
CA GLU A 147 5.47 -6.20 2.85
C GLU A 147 6.32 -6.58 1.63
N LEU A 148 7.60 -6.23 1.65
CA LEU A 148 8.58 -6.57 0.62
C LEU A 148 9.95 -6.78 1.26
N ASN A 149 10.54 -7.97 1.12
CA ASN A 149 11.90 -8.28 1.55
C ASN A 149 12.24 -7.85 2.99
N GLY A 150 11.35 -8.13 3.95
CA GLY A 150 11.53 -7.72 5.35
C GLY A 150 11.29 -6.23 5.60
N VAL A 151 10.57 -5.54 4.71
CA VAL A 151 10.23 -4.13 4.88
C VAL A 151 8.72 -3.93 4.82
N ILE A 152 8.18 -3.11 5.73
CA ILE A 152 6.78 -2.65 5.74
C ILE A 152 6.68 -1.33 4.97
N ILE A 153 5.79 -1.27 3.98
CA ILE A 153 5.43 -0.05 3.25
C ILE A 153 3.96 0.23 3.51
N ASP A 154 3.66 1.36 4.16
CA ASP A 154 2.31 1.70 4.58
C ASP A 154 2.02 3.19 4.41
N LEU A 155 1.18 3.50 3.42
CA LEU A 155 0.64 4.83 3.18
C LEU A 155 -0.59 5.13 4.05
N GLY A 156 -1.28 4.12 4.56
CA GLY A 156 -2.52 4.31 5.30
C GLY A 156 -2.29 5.09 6.59
N THR A 157 -1.18 4.88 7.30
CA THR A 157 -0.76 5.73 8.45
C THR A 157 -0.92 7.23 8.21
N TYR A 158 -0.60 7.71 7.02
CA TYR A 158 -0.71 9.13 6.63
C TYR A 158 -2.14 9.66 6.61
N TYR A 159 -3.15 8.80 6.41
CA TYR A 159 -4.56 9.17 6.38
C TYR A 159 -5.25 9.06 7.74
N LEU A 160 -4.67 8.33 8.71
CA LEU A 160 -5.26 8.10 10.02
C LEU A 160 -5.69 9.39 10.77
N PRO A 161 -4.97 10.53 10.67
CA PRO A 161 -5.37 11.77 11.33
C PRO A 161 -6.74 12.34 10.91
N VAL A 162 -7.24 12.00 9.72
CA VAL A 162 -8.45 12.60 9.14
C VAL A 162 -9.70 12.31 9.98
N GLU A 163 -9.82 11.08 10.48
CA GLU A 163 -10.96 10.63 11.29
C GLU A 163 -10.56 10.35 12.74
N SER A 164 -9.46 10.96 13.18
CA SER A 164 -9.00 10.81 14.55
C SER A 164 -10.04 11.34 15.55
N SER A 165 -10.12 10.70 16.71
CA SER A 165 -11.03 11.09 17.81
C SER A 165 -10.77 12.51 18.37
N PHE A 166 -9.71 13.17 17.93
CA PHE A 166 -9.40 14.58 18.20
C PHE A 166 -8.63 15.19 17.02
N PRO A 167 -8.54 16.53 16.90
CA PRO A 167 -7.71 17.17 15.88
C PRO A 167 -6.23 16.78 16.01
N ALA A 168 -5.81 15.83 15.20
CA ALA A 168 -4.47 15.26 15.22
C ALA A 168 -3.49 16.04 14.34
N CYS A 169 -2.20 15.95 14.68
CA CYS A 169 -1.14 16.31 13.74
C CYS A 169 -1.01 15.26 12.65
N GLU A 170 -0.31 15.60 11.56
CA GLU A 170 0.02 14.65 10.51
C GLU A 170 0.85 13.49 11.08
N VAL A 171 0.52 12.28 10.64
CA VAL A 171 1.32 11.07 10.90
C VAL A 171 2.08 10.79 9.60
N PRO A 172 3.39 10.49 9.63
CA PRO A 172 4.14 10.20 8.42
C PRO A 172 3.81 8.79 7.87
N ALA A 173 3.97 8.60 6.57
CA ALA A 173 3.93 7.27 5.98
C ALA A 173 5.12 6.41 6.42
N VAL A 174 4.97 5.08 6.36
CA VAL A 174 5.95 4.13 6.89
C VAL A 174 6.67 3.39 5.75
N PHE A 175 7.98 3.30 5.86
CA PHE A 175 8.87 2.44 5.08
C PHE A 175 9.89 1.78 6.02
N TRP A 176 9.47 0.76 6.77
CA TRP A 176 10.19 0.26 7.96
C TRP A 176 10.85 -1.10 7.74
N ASP A 177 12.17 -1.16 7.89
CA ASP A 177 12.93 -2.41 7.90
C ASP A 177 12.65 -3.18 9.21
N THR A 178 12.10 -4.40 9.08
CA THR A 178 11.69 -5.24 10.22
C THR A 178 12.84 -5.89 10.96
N SER A 179 14.09 -5.72 10.49
CA SER A 179 15.27 -6.03 11.30
C SER A 179 15.41 -5.12 12.52
N TYR A 180 14.81 -3.92 12.48
CA TYR A 180 14.64 -3.08 13.66
C TYR A 180 13.36 -3.44 14.40
N ALA A 181 13.44 -3.45 15.74
CA ALA A 181 12.26 -3.54 16.59
C ALA A 181 11.29 -2.40 16.25
N LEU A 182 10.04 -2.76 15.95
CA LEU A 182 8.98 -1.81 15.64
C LEU A 182 8.76 -0.86 16.84
N PRO A 183 8.58 0.46 16.62
CA PRO A 183 8.21 1.38 17.70
C PRO A 183 6.92 0.90 18.37
N ARG A 184 6.81 0.99 19.71
CA ARG A 184 5.61 0.58 20.46
C ARG A 184 4.36 1.35 20.01
N GLY A 185 4.56 2.56 19.50
CA GLY A 185 3.52 3.39 18.90
C GLY A 185 3.07 2.96 17.50
N LEU A 186 3.61 1.89 16.92
CA LEU A 186 3.09 1.23 15.73
C LEU A 186 2.81 -0.23 16.06
N ARG A 187 1.66 -0.77 15.66
CA ARG A 187 1.33 -2.18 15.87
C ARG A 187 0.65 -2.72 14.62
N TYR A 188 1.26 -3.73 14.02
CA TYR A 188 0.75 -4.47 12.88
C TYR A 188 0.43 -5.90 13.35
N ASP A 189 -0.82 -6.33 13.14
CA ASP A 189 -1.32 -7.67 13.49
C ASP A 189 -1.86 -8.33 12.20
N PRO A 190 -1.01 -9.05 11.45
CA PRO A 190 -1.37 -9.62 10.16
C PRO A 190 -2.39 -10.75 10.31
N GLN A 191 -3.40 -10.77 9.43
CA GLN A 191 -4.48 -11.76 9.44
C GLN A 191 -4.64 -12.47 8.09
N ALA A 192 -4.30 -11.80 6.99
CA ALA A 192 -4.31 -12.37 5.65
C ALA A 192 -3.14 -11.82 4.83
N ARG A 193 -2.68 -12.61 3.86
CA ARG A 193 -1.60 -12.27 2.92
C ARG A 193 -2.05 -12.55 1.50
N TYR A 194 -1.83 -11.60 0.61
CA TYR A 194 -2.20 -11.65 -0.79
C TYR A 194 -0.96 -11.41 -1.64
N GLU A 195 -0.42 -12.48 -2.21
CA GLU A 195 0.77 -12.44 -3.07
C GLU A 195 0.45 -11.85 -4.46
N SER A 196 -0.79 -12.07 -4.92
CA SER A 196 -1.30 -11.55 -6.19
C SER A 196 -2.20 -10.34 -5.97
N THR A 197 -2.19 -9.39 -6.91
CA THR A 197 -3.21 -8.34 -7.02
C THR A 197 -4.52 -8.84 -7.62
N GLU A 198 -4.73 -10.15 -7.76
CA GLU A 198 -6.03 -10.68 -8.16
C GLU A 198 -7.10 -10.24 -7.16
N VAL A 199 -8.02 -9.40 -7.66
CA VAL A 199 -9.06 -8.76 -6.86
C VAL A 199 -10.34 -9.59 -6.75
N THR A 200 -10.37 -10.80 -7.33
CA THR A 200 -11.57 -11.66 -7.42
C THR A 200 -12.14 -12.05 -6.05
N HIS A 201 -11.33 -11.98 -4.99
CA HIS A 201 -11.73 -12.23 -3.62
C HIS A 201 -12.40 -11.01 -2.94
N LEU A 202 -12.33 -9.81 -3.55
CA LEU A 202 -12.93 -8.59 -3.02
C LEU A 202 -14.40 -8.47 -3.43
N ALA A 203 -15.16 -7.63 -2.73
CA ALA A 203 -16.55 -7.37 -3.09
C ALA A 203 -16.63 -6.72 -4.50
N PRO A 204 -17.67 -7.02 -5.31
CA PRO A 204 -17.77 -6.52 -6.69
C PRO A 204 -17.63 -4.99 -6.84
N HIS A 205 -18.26 -4.23 -5.96
CA HIS A 205 -18.18 -2.77 -5.95
C HIS A 205 -16.78 -2.21 -5.62
N ILE A 206 -15.91 -3.01 -4.99
CA ILE A 206 -14.50 -2.68 -4.78
C ILE A 206 -13.71 -2.98 -6.04
N ILE A 207 -13.95 -4.14 -6.66
CA ILE A 207 -13.32 -4.55 -7.92
C ILE A 207 -13.53 -3.49 -9.01
N GLU A 208 -14.78 -3.06 -9.21
CA GLU A 208 -15.16 -2.04 -10.21
C GLU A 208 -14.36 -0.73 -10.07
N LYS A 209 -13.99 -0.37 -8.84
CA LYS A 209 -13.20 0.83 -8.54
C LYS A 209 -11.69 0.57 -8.56
N MET A 210 -11.26 -0.65 -8.23
CA MET A 210 -9.85 -1.01 -8.09
C MET A 210 -9.14 -1.03 -9.44
N GLU A 211 -9.72 -1.63 -10.48
CA GLU A 211 -9.04 -1.73 -11.78
C GLU A 211 -8.72 -0.37 -12.42
N PRO A 212 -9.67 0.59 -12.52
CA PRO A 212 -9.36 1.93 -13.04
C PRO A 212 -8.33 2.67 -12.19
N PHE A 213 -8.36 2.45 -10.87
CA PHE A 213 -7.39 3.03 -9.95
C PHE A 213 -5.98 2.50 -10.18
N LEU A 214 -5.81 1.18 -10.31
CA LEU A 214 -4.51 0.54 -10.58
C LEU A 214 -3.95 0.96 -11.94
N ALA A 215 -4.80 1.02 -12.97
CA ALA A 215 -4.42 1.52 -14.29
C ALA A 215 -3.93 2.98 -14.23
N ALA A 216 -4.62 3.84 -13.48
CA ALA A 216 -4.23 5.23 -13.30
C ALA A 216 -2.90 5.38 -12.55
N CYS A 217 -2.67 4.56 -11.51
CA CYS A 217 -1.38 4.52 -10.80
C CYS A 217 -0.24 4.16 -11.75
N HIS A 218 -0.41 3.10 -12.55
CA HIS A 218 0.60 2.67 -13.51
C HIS A 218 0.87 3.75 -14.57
N ALA A 219 -0.18 4.35 -15.15
CA ALA A 219 -0.04 5.43 -16.13
C ALA A 219 0.63 6.66 -15.51
N ARG A 220 0.36 6.98 -14.25
CA ARG A 220 0.97 8.12 -13.55
C ARG A 220 2.43 7.87 -13.22
N MET A 221 2.82 6.62 -12.96
CA MET A 221 4.19 6.22 -12.67
C MET A 221 5.14 6.38 -13.87
N ALA A 222 4.63 6.37 -15.11
CA ALA A 222 5.43 6.67 -16.30
C ALA A 222 5.70 8.18 -16.48
N LYS A 223 4.93 9.05 -15.83
CA LYS A 223 5.04 10.51 -15.99
C LYS A 223 6.07 11.11 -15.04
N PRO A 224 6.78 12.18 -15.43
CA PRO A 224 7.63 12.94 -14.53
C PRO A 224 6.88 13.42 -13.28
N LEU A 225 7.60 13.47 -12.16
CA LEU A 225 7.13 14.03 -10.90
C LEU A 225 8.13 15.10 -10.48
N VAL A 226 7.68 16.35 -10.47
CA VAL A 226 8.48 17.42 -9.87
C VAL A 226 8.45 17.21 -8.36
N LYS A 227 9.59 16.84 -7.78
CA LYS A 227 9.82 16.60 -6.34
C LYS A 227 8.75 15.69 -5.71
N PRO A 228 8.75 14.37 -6.00
CA PRO A 228 7.83 13.46 -5.32
C PRO A 228 8.14 13.49 -3.83
N LYS A 229 7.20 13.98 -3.03
CA LYS A 229 7.30 13.97 -1.58
C LYS A 229 5.95 13.62 -1.01
N ILE A 230 5.93 12.65 -0.10
CA ILE A 230 4.74 12.28 0.64
C ILE A 230 4.81 12.89 2.05
N GLY A 231 3.80 13.69 2.40
CA GLY A 231 3.80 14.42 3.67
C GLY A 231 5.09 15.20 3.93
N LYS A 232 5.53 15.21 5.19
CA LYS A 232 6.75 15.92 5.63
C LYS A 232 8.01 15.07 5.53
N TRP A 233 7.91 13.76 5.76
CA TRP A 233 9.01 12.79 5.79
C TRP A 233 8.45 11.35 5.86
N LEU A 234 9.34 10.35 5.73
CA LEU A 234 9.02 8.91 5.86
C LEU A 234 9.68 8.31 7.09
N ILE A 235 8.92 7.50 7.85
CA ILE A 235 9.46 6.72 8.95
C ILE A 235 10.24 5.54 8.35
N THR A 236 11.56 5.52 8.57
CA THR A 236 12.46 4.55 7.93
C THR A 236 13.27 3.71 8.90
N THR A 237 13.67 4.32 10.02
CA THR A 237 14.51 3.72 11.06
C THR A 237 14.19 4.40 12.40
N PRO A 238 14.61 3.84 13.55
CA PRO A 238 14.50 4.53 14.83
C PRO A 238 15.11 5.94 14.78
N SER A 239 16.32 6.07 14.22
CA SER A 239 17.00 7.36 14.09
C SER A 239 16.29 8.37 13.18
N SER A 240 15.42 7.91 12.26
CA SER A 240 14.59 8.82 11.46
C SER A 240 13.55 9.55 12.32
N ILE A 241 13.02 8.88 13.34
CA ILE A 241 12.08 9.43 14.32
C ILE A 241 12.80 10.46 15.19
N ASP A 242 13.96 10.10 15.76
CA ASP A 242 14.75 11.01 16.61
C ASP A 242 15.15 12.29 15.86
N ARG A 243 15.59 12.14 14.61
CA ARG A 243 15.94 13.28 13.74
C ARG A 243 14.73 14.16 13.41
N ALA A 244 13.56 13.57 13.21
CA ALA A 244 12.34 14.35 12.99
C ALA A 244 11.92 15.09 14.27
N ALA A 245 12.05 14.43 15.43
CA ALA A 245 11.76 15.02 16.74
C ALA A 245 12.69 16.21 17.04
N SER A 246 13.99 16.08 16.77
CA SER A 246 14.95 17.16 16.97
C SER A 246 14.70 18.37 16.06
N LYS A 247 14.11 18.14 14.88
CA LYS A 247 13.65 19.19 13.96
C LYS A 247 12.27 19.78 14.32
N GLY A 248 11.68 19.38 15.44
CA GLY A 248 10.42 19.91 15.94
C GLY A 248 9.16 19.28 15.35
N ASP A 249 9.26 18.12 14.70
CA ASP A 249 8.06 17.40 14.25
C ASP A 249 7.21 16.94 15.46
N LEU A 250 5.92 17.32 15.45
CA LEU A 250 5.01 17.12 16.58
C LEU A 250 4.73 15.65 16.84
N TRP A 251 4.55 14.86 15.77
CA TRP A 251 4.28 13.44 15.89
C TRP A 251 5.53 12.71 16.42
N ALA A 252 6.69 13.00 15.84
CA ALA A 252 7.95 12.38 16.26
C ALA A 252 8.31 12.70 17.72
N ARG A 253 8.15 13.95 18.16
CA ARG A 253 8.31 14.35 19.57
C ARG A 253 7.37 13.57 20.49
N GLY A 254 6.11 13.45 20.08
CA GLY A 254 5.12 12.67 20.81
C GLY A 254 5.51 11.20 20.88
N MET A 255 5.98 10.62 19.78
CA MET A 255 6.45 9.24 19.71
C MET A 255 7.62 9.01 20.67
N VAL A 256 8.66 9.85 20.65
CA VAL A 256 9.80 9.74 21.58
C VAL A 256 9.35 9.77 23.05
N ARG A 257 8.43 10.67 23.41
CA ARG A 257 7.84 10.70 24.77
C ARG A 257 7.04 9.44 25.07
N PHE A 258 6.26 8.97 24.11
CA PHE A 258 5.49 7.75 24.24
C PHE A 258 6.40 6.54 24.45
N GLU A 259 7.48 6.39 23.67
CA GLU A 259 8.47 5.30 23.80
C GLU A 259 9.25 5.32 25.12
N SER A 260 9.49 6.51 25.67
CA SER A 260 10.21 6.67 26.95
C SER A 260 9.32 6.45 28.17
N SER A 261 8.00 6.38 27.99
CA SER A 261 7.07 6.19 29.10
C SER A 261 7.09 4.73 29.60
N PRO A 262 6.96 4.48 30.92
CA PRO A 262 6.85 3.14 31.45
C PRO A 262 5.69 2.39 30.80
N VAL A 263 5.89 1.11 30.50
CA VAL A 263 4.78 0.23 30.09
C VAL A 263 3.95 -0.01 31.36
N GLY A 264 2.76 0.57 31.41
CA GLY A 264 1.76 0.27 32.44
C GLY A 264 1.06 -1.06 32.21
#